data_AF-A0A8T7DIA3-F1
#
_entry.id   AF-A0A8T7DIA3-F1
#
_cell.length_a   1.000
_cell.length_b   1.000
_cell.length_c   1.000
_cell.angle_alpha   90.00
_cell.angle_beta   90.00
_cell.angle_gamma   90.00
#
_symmetry.space_group_name_H-M   'P 1'
#
loop_
_entity.id
_entity.type
_entity.pdbx_description
1 polymer ?
#
loop_
_entity_poly.entity_id
_entity_poly.type
_entity_poly.pdbx_seq_one_letter_code
_entity_poly.pdbx_strand_id
1 'polypeptide(L)'
;MAVTKKQPVARNTVIANSINTAVYNLEITLEKANKAIAARSAESKKLMNESRRLRKRHVAQMNRKKRAIAAEKKNSTAETRKAVKVAIAELNATKQSIEKTTAARQAVLEELNGLKQSQKTVNAYVKGINTADRLIARSNKKKRT
;
A
#
# COMPACT_ATOMS: atom_id res chain seq x y z
N MET A 1 -17.46 -50.42 27.59
CA MET A 1 -16.57 -50.48 26.40
C MET A 1 -16.90 -49.32 25.49
N ALA A 2 -16.01 -48.33 25.36
CA ALA A 2 -16.23 -47.18 24.48
C ALA A 2 -15.91 -47.58 23.04
N VAL A 3 -16.95 -47.65 22.19
CA VAL A 3 -16.80 -47.89 20.75
C VAL A 3 -16.14 -46.65 20.15
N THR A 4 -14.86 -46.76 19.82
CA THR A 4 -14.14 -45.73 19.07
C THR A 4 -14.74 -45.68 17.66
N LYS A 5 -15.58 -44.68 17.39
CA LYS A 5 -16.05 -44.36 16.03
C LYS A 5 -14.81 -44.09 15.16
N LYS A 6 -14.37 -45.07 14.37
CA LYS A 6 -13.33 -44.87 13.35
C LYS A 6 -13.84 -43.81 12.37
N GLN A 7 -13.14 -42.68 12.29
CA GLN A 7 -13.47 -41.68 11.27
C GLN A 7 -13.32 -42.30 9.88
N PRO A 8 -14.29 -42.07 8.98
CA PRO A 8 -14.20 -42.57 7.62
C PRO A 8 -13.00 -41.92 6.90
N VAL A 9 -12.20 -42.76 6.23
CA VAL A 9 -11.07 -42.29 5.42
C VAL A 9 -11.61 -41.42 4.29
N ALA A 10 -11.04 -40.22 4.12
CA ALA A 10 -11.46 -39.29 3.09
C ALA A 10 -11.34 -39.91 1.69
N ARG A 11 -12.38 -39.77 0.86
CA ARG A 11 -12.37 -40.23 -0.53
C ARG A 11 -11.40 -39.37 -1.35
N ASN A 12 -10.72 -39.99 -2.32
CA ASN A 12 -9.79 -39.30 -3.21
C ASN A 12 -10.40 -38.06 -3.89
N THR A 13 -11.68 -38.11 -4.26
CA THR A 13 -12.39 -36.98 -4.89
C THR A 13 -12.47 -35.75 -3.98
N VAL A 14 -12.66 -35.95 -2.67
CA VAL A 14 -12.66 -34.86 -1.68
C VAL A 14 -11.29 -34.22 -1.59
N ILE A 15 -10.24 -35.03 -1.58
CA ILE A 15 -8.84 -34.55 -1.53
C ILE A 15 -8.51 -33.77 -2.80
N ALA A 16 -8.84 -34.29 -3.98
CA ALA A 16 -8.61 -33.62 -5.27
C ALA A 16 -9.32 -32.27 -5.36
N ASN A 17 -10.59 -32.20 -4.93
CA ASN A 17 -11.34 -30.94 -4.90
C ASN A 17 -10.73 -29.91 -3.94
N SER A 18 -10.27 -30.35 -2.76
CA SER A 18 -9.57 -29.48 -1.80
C SER A 18 -8.27 -28.91 -2.38
N ILE A 19 -7.49 -29.72 -3.11
CA ILE A 19 -6.28 -29.26 -3.79
C ILE A 19 -6.63 -28.22 -4.84
N ASN A 20 -7.59 -28.49 -5.74
CA ASN A 20 -8.00 -27.56 -6.78
C ASN A 20 -8.49 -26.22 -6.19
N THR A 21 -9.24 -26.29 -5.09
CA THR A 21 -9.72 -25.11 -4.37
C THR A 21 -8.57 -24.31 -3.77
N ALA A 22 -7.57 -24.98 -3.18
CA ALA A 22 -6.40 -24.31 -2.63
C ALA A 22 -5.56 -23.61 -3.72
N VAL A 23 -5.35 -24.26 -4.87
CA VAL A 23 -4.65 -23.67 -6.03
C VAL A 23 -5.40 -22.45 -6.55
N TYR A 24 -6.71 -22.59 -6.78
CA TYR A 24 -7.56 -21.47 -7.19
C TYR A 24 -7.49 -20.29 -6.21
N ASN A 25 -7.54 -20.56 -4.91
CA ASN A 25 -7.43 -19.53 -3.89
C ASN A 25 -6.07 -18.81 -3.90
N LEU A 26 -4.97 -19.52 -4.18
CA LEU A 26 -3.64 -18.91 -4.35
C LEU A 26 -3.58 -17.99 -5.56
N GLU A 27 -4.16 -18.39 -6.69
CA GLU A 27 -4.23 -17.56 -7.91
C GLU A 27 -5.05 -16.28 -7.68
N ILE A 28 -6.23 -16.42 -7.07
CA ILE A 28 -7.07 -15.26 -6.70
C ILE A 28 -6.34 -14.35 -5.71
N THR A 29 -5.61 -14.91 -4.75
CA THR A 29 -4.81 -14.14 -3.80
C THR A 29 -3.70 -13.37 -4.51
N LEU A 30 -3.04 -13.97 -5.50
CA LEU A 30 -2.02 -13.30 -6.31
C LEU A 30 -2.61 -12.12 -7.10
N GLU A 31 -3.78 -12.31 -7.71
CA GLU A 31 -4.47 -11.23 -8.43
C GLU A 31 -4.85 -10.08 -7.50
N LYS A 32 -5.41 -10.38 -6.33
CA LYS A 32 -5.72 -9.39 -5.29
C LYS A 32 -4.48 -8.63 -4.82
N ALA A 33 -3.38 -9.33 -4.59
CA ALA A 33 -2.10 -8.71 -4.22
C ALA A 33 -1.60 -7.76 -5.32
N ASN A 34 -1.67 -8.16 -6.59
CA ASN A 34 -1.28 -7.31 -7.73
C ASN A 34 -2.13 -6.02 -7.78
N LYS A 35 -3.46 -6.14 -7.64
CA LYS A 35 -4.38 -4.99 -7.61
C LYS A 35 -4.09 -4.07 -6.41
N ALA A 36 -3.87 -4.63 -5.24
CA ALA A 36 -3.55 -3.87 -4.03
C ALA A 36 -2.23 -3.10 -4.18
N ILE A 37 -1.18 -3.74 -4.72
CA ILE A 37 0.11 -3.09 -4.99
C ILE A 37 -0.05 -1.94 -5.98
N ALA A 38 -0.82 -2.13 -7.06
CA ALA A 38 -1.07 -1.08 -8.04
C ALA A 38 -1.78 0.13 -7.40
N ALA A 39 -2.83 -0.13 -6.60
CA ALA A 39 -3.59 0.91 -5.90
C ALA A 39 -2.72 1.69 -4.91
N ARG A 40 -1.98 0.99 -4.02
CA ARG A 40 -1.08 1.62 -3.03
C ARG A 40 0.09 2.35 -3.68
N SER A 41 0.61 1.84 -4.80
CA SER A 41 1.65 2.54 -5.57
C SER A 41 1.12 3.86 -6.16
N ALA A 42 -0.12 3.87 -6.67
CA ALA A 42 -0.75 5.08 -7.18
C ALA A 42 -1.01 6.10 -6.05
N GLU A 43 -1.48 5.64 -4.90
CA GLU A 43 -1.68 6.47 -3.71
C GLU A 43 -0.37 7.10 -3.20
N SER A 44 0.70 6.30 -3.09
CA SER A 44 2.02 6.80 -2.68
C SER A 44 2.53 7.90 -3.62
N LYS A 45 2.32 7.74 -4.93
CA LYS A 45 2.65 8.79 -5.93
C LYS A 45 1.81 10.05 -5.73
N LYS A 46 0.51 9.93 -5.47
CA LYS A 46 -0.37 11.09 -5.19
C LYS A 46 0.11 11.85 -3.95
N LEU A 47 0.39 11.15 -2.85
CA LEU A 47 0.88 11.75 -1.61
C LEU A 47 2.27 12.39 -1.78
N MET A 48 3.14 11.80 -2.58
CA MET A 48 4.45 12.39 -2.93
C MET A 48 4.29 13.72 -3.67
N ASN A 49 3.40 13.76 -4.67
CA ASN A 49 3.13 14.98 -5.45
C ASN A 49 2.51 16.06 -4.57
N GLU A 50 1.58 15.69 -3.69
CA GLU A 50 0.97 16.61 -2.75
C GLU A 50 1.99 17.18 -1.75
N SER A 51 2.86 16.33 -1.19
CA SER A 51 3.96 16.79 -0.33
C SER A 51 4.86 17.79 -1.05
N ARG A 52 5.19 17.54 -2.34
CA ARG A 52 5.98 18.49 -3.16
C ARG A 52 5.24 19.82 -3.35
N ARG A 53 3.94 19.79 -3.61
CA ARG A 53 3.09 20.99 -3.75
C ARG A 53 3.05 21.79 -2.46
N LEU A 54 2.82 21.13 -1.33
CA LEU A 54 2.79 21.77 -0.01
C LEU A 54 4.14 22.38 0.37
N ARG A 55 5.27 21.73 0.06
CA ARG A 55 6.61 22.29 0.25
C ARG A 55 6.82 23.58 -0.55
N LYS A 56 6.40 23.61 -1.82
CA LYS A 56 6.44 24.85 -2.63
C LYS A 56 5.59 25.96 -2.00
N ARG A 57 4.37 25.62 -1.56
CA ARG A 57 3.47 26.56 -0.86
C ARG A 57 4.08 27.10 0.44
N HIS A 58 4.73 26.23 1.22
CA HIS A 58 5.40 26.60 2.46
C HIS A 58 6.50 27.66 2.22
N VAL A 59 7.33 27.47 1.18
CA VAL A 59 8.34 28.48 0.81
C VAL A 59 7.70 29.81 0.43
N ALA A 60 6.64 29.79 -0.39
CA ALA A 60 5.93 31.01 -0.76
C ALA A 60 5.31 31.73 0.45
N GLN A 61 4.70 30.99 1.38
CA GLN A 61 4.12 31.54 2.61
C GLN A 61 5.19 32.06 3.57
N MET A 62 6.36 31.42 3.65
CA MET A 62 7.50 31.92 4.41
C MET A 62 7.94 33.30 3.89
N ASN A 63 7.99 33.48 2.56
CA ASN A 63 8.29 34.77 1.95
C ASN A 63 7.18 35.81 2.21
N ARG A 64 5.90 35.42 2.17
CA ARG A 64 4.77 36.29 2.54
C ARG A 64 4.87 36.74 4.00
N LYS A 65 5.17 35.85 4.93
CA LYS A 65 5.41 36.17 6.35
C LYS A 65 6.53 37.20 6.49
N LYS A 66 7.68 36.99 5.83
CA LYS A 66 8.81 37.93 5.85
C LYS A 66 8.41 39.32 5.35
N ARG A 67 7.65 39.39 4.24
CA ARG A 67 7.15 40.67 3.69
C ARG A 67 6.15 41.35 4.61
N ALA A 68 5.21 40.61 5.20
CA ALA A 68 4.24 41.15 6.16
C ALA A 68 4.93 41.72 7.41
N ILE A 69 5.93 41.01 7.95
CA ILE A 69 6.74 41.50 9.08
C ILE A 69 7.50 42.77 8.69
N ALA A 70 8.09 42.81 7.49
CA ALA A 70 8.80 44.01 7.02
C ALA A 70 7.85 45.21 6.84
N ALA A 71 6.62 45.00 6.36
CA ALA A 71 5.61 46.04 6.24
C ALA A 71 5.15 46.55 7.61
N GLU A 72 4.85 45.65 8.55
CA GLU A 72 4.50 45.98 9.93
C GLU A 72 5.58 46.80 10.64
N LYS A 73 6.86 46.46 10.42
CA LYS A 73 7.99 47.21 10.98
C LYS A 73 8.12 48.62 10.41
N LYS A 74 7.72 48.83 9.16
CA LYS A 74 7.78 50.15 8.50
C LYS A 74 6.63 51.04 8.96
N ASN A 75 5.41 50.53 8.90
CA ASN A 75 4.19 51.23 9.27
C ASN A 75 3.27 50.26 10.02
N SER A 76 3.18 50.41 11.35
CA SER A 76 2.36 49.54 12.18
C SER A 76 0.91 50.03 12.22
N THR A 77 0.06 49.42 11.40
CA THR A 77 -1.39 49.65 11.38
C THR A 77 -2.16 48.41 11.82
N ALA A 78 -3.47 48.53 12.01
CA ALA A 78 -4.31 47.38 12.33
C ALA A 78 -4.28 46.33 11.20
N GLU A 79 -4.23 46.77 9.95
CA GLU A 79 -4.17 45.92 8.77
C GLU A 79 -2.85 45.16 8.67
N THR A 80 -1.71 45.80 8.90
CA THR A 80 -0.39 45.15 8.83
C THR A 80 -0.23 44.12 9.95
N ARG A 81 -0.74 44.40 11.16
CA ARG A 81 -0.78 43.41 12.26
C ARG A 81 -1.65 42.21 11.91
N LYS A 82 -2.82 42.45 11.29
CA LYS A 82 -3.72 41.39 10.81
C LYS A 82 -3.04 40.56 9.72
N ALA A 83 -2.34 41.19 8.77
CA ALA A 83 -1.63 40.50 7.71
C ALA A 83 -0.52 39.57 8.25
N VAL A 84 0.22 39.99 9.27
CA VAL A 84 1.22 39.14 9.94
C VAL A 84 0.55 37.92 10.59
N LYS A 85 -0.55 38.12 11.32
CA LYS A 85 -1.29 37.01 11.95
C LYS A 85 -1.80 36.01 10.92
N VAL A 86 -2.39 36.48 9.82
CA VAL A 86 -2.87 35.63 8.72
C VAL A 86 -1.71 34.85 8.08
N ALA A 87 -0.59 35.52 7.78
CA ALA A 87 0.58 34.86 7.18
C ALA A 87 1.18 33.77 8.10
N ILE A 88 1.17 33.97 9.42
CA ILE A 88 1.60 32.96 10.39
C ILE A 88 0.61 31.79 10.44
N ALA A 89 -0.69 32.06 10.50
CA ALA A 89 -1.72 31.04 10.53
C ALA A 89 -1.68 30.14 9.28
N GLU A 90 -1.56 30.76 8.10
CA GLU A 90 -1.41 30.05 6.83
C GLU A 90 -0.15 29.17 6.77
N LEU A 91 0.98 29.66 7.27
CA LEU A 91 2.23 28.91 7.31
C LEU A 91 2.12 27.69 8.23
N ASN A 92 1.52 27.87 9.42
CA ASN A 92 1.31 26.80 10.37
C ASN A 92 0.35 25.73 9.83
N ALA A 93 -0.73 26.13 9.16
CA ALA A 93 -1.66 25.21 8.50
C ALA A 93 -0.98 24.36 7.41
N THR A 94 -0.12 24.99 6.59
CA THR A 94 0.66 24.24 5.58
C THR A 94 1.68 23.31 6.23
N LYS A 95 2.33 23.71 7.32
CA LYS A 95 3.28 22.85 8.05
C LYS A 95 2.58 21.59 8.59
N GLN A 96 1.43 21.76 9.25
CA GLN A 96 0.62 20.62 9.71
C GLN A 96 0.17 19.72 8.56
N SER A 97 -0.18 20.30 7.42
CA SER A 97 -0.54 19.52 6.22
C SER A 97 0.63 18.70 5.70
N ILE A 98 1.85 19.26 5.67
CA ILE A 98 3.07 18.53 5.27
C ILE A 98 3.33 17.35 6.20
N GLU A 99 3.20 17.54 7.52
CA GLU A 99 3.38 16.49 8.51
C GLU A 99 2.37 15.35 8.29
N LYS A 100 1.08 15.69 8.15
CA LYS A 100 0.01 14.71 7.87
C LYS A 100 0.25 13.94 6.57
N THR A 101 0.56 14.62 5.47
CA THR A 101 0.82 13.97 4.18
C THR A 101 2.07 13.08 4.24
N THR A 102 3.09 13.49 4.98
CA THR A 102 4.33 12.70 5.14
C THR A 102 4.06 11.42 5.95
N ALA A 103 3.34 11.54 7.07
CA ALA A 103 2.92 10.40 7.88
C ALA A 103 2.03 9.44 7.08
N ALA A 104 1.04 9.94 6.35
CA ALA A 104 0.20 9.13 5.48
C ALA A 104 1.01 8.39 4.42
N ARG A 105 1.99 9.06 3.79
CA ARG A 105 2.86 8.42 2.80
C ARG A 105 3.71 7.32 3.41
N GLN A 106 4.21 7.52 4.63
CA GLN A 106 5.00 6.52 5.33
C GLN A 106 4.19 5.25 5.62
N ALA A 107 2.97 5.39 6.13
CA ALA A 107 2.07 4.27 6.35
C ALA A 107 1.75 3.51 5.05
N VAL A 108 1.52 4.22 3.94
CA VAL A 108 1.29 3.59 2.62
C VAL A 108 2.53 2.85 2.13
N LEU A 109 3.74 3.34 2.40
CA LEU A 109 4.97 2.66 2.00
C LEU A 109 5.23 1.38 2.81
N GLU A 110 4.95 1.40 4.11
CA GLU A 110 5.05 0.22 4.97
C GLU A 110 4.10 -0.88 4.50
N GLU A 111 2.83 -0.53 4.24
CA GLU A 111 1.84 -1.46 3.68
C GLU A 111 2.27 -1.99 2.31
N LEU A 112 2.79 -1.12 1.44
CA LEU A 112 3.28 -1.52 0.11
C LEU A 112 4.42 -2.54 0.19
N ASN A 113 5.32 -2.39 1.17
CA ASN A 113 6.41 -3.35 1.39
C ASN A 113 5.86 -4.71 1.85
N GLY A 114 4.90 -4.71 2.79
CA GLY A 114 4.22 -5.93 3.23
C GLY A 114 3.48 -6.65 2.10
N LEU A 115 2.77 -5.89 1.26
CA LEU A 115 2.08 -6.42 0.08
C LEU A 115 3.04 -7.01 -0.94
N LYS A 116 4.16 -6.34 -1.24
CA LYS A 116 5.18 -6.86 -2.17
C LYS A 116 5.80 -8.16 -1.67
N GLN A 117 6.08 -8.25 -0.37
CA GLN A 117 6.62 -9.47 0.22
C GLN A 117 5.60 -10.63 0.12
N SER A 118 4.33 -10.35 0.44
CA SER A 118 3.25 -11.33 0.32
C SER A 118 3.03 -11.78 -1.13
N GLN A 119 3.03 -10.84 -2.08
CA GLN A 119 2.95 -11.12 -3.51
C GLN A 119 4.11 -12.02 -3.97
N LYS A 120 5.34 -11.75 -3.54
CA LYS A 120 6.51 -12.57 -3.87
C LYS A 120 6.33 -14.01 -3.39
N THR A 121 5.88 -14.20 -2.16
CA THR A 121 5.64 -15.52 -1.57
C THR A 121 4.54 -16.28 -2.32
N VAL A 122 3.38 -15.66 -2.55
CA VAL A 122 2.26 -16.30 -3.27
C VAL A 122 2.67 -16.63 -4.71
N ASN A 123 3.37 -15.73 -5.40
CA ASN A 123 3.86 -15.98 -6.75
C ASN A 123 4.84 -17.16 -6.81
N ALA A 124 5.71 -17.31 -5.79
CA ALA A 124 6.60 -18.46 -5.69
C ALA A 124 5.81 -19.77 -5.53
N TYR A 125 4.77 -19.81 -4.70
CA TYR A 125 3.92 -20.99 -4.56
C TYR A 125 3.18 -21.34 -5.85
N VAL A 126 2.54 -20.37 -6.49
CA VAL A 126 1.84 -20.58 -7.77
C VAL A 126 2.80 -21.14 -8.83
N LYS A 127 4.02 -20.59 -8.94
CA LYS A 127 5.05 -21.10 -9.87
C LYS A 127 5.52 -22.51 -9.51
N GLY A 128 5.73 -22.79 -8.24
CA GLY A 128 6.14 -24.11 -7.75
C GLY A 128 5.09 -25.18 -8.06
N ILE A 129 3.82 -24.91 -7.76
CA ILE A 129 2.69 -25.80 -8.05
C ILE A 129 2.60 -26.05 -9.56
N ASN A 130 2.59 -25.00 -10.38
CA ASN A 130 2.53 -25.13 -11.84
C ASN A 130 3.72 -25.94 -12.41
N THR A 131 4.89 -25.85 -11.79
CA THR A 131 6.06 -26.63 -12.21
C THR A 131 5.89 -28.11 -11.83
N ALA A 132 5.43 -28.39 -10.61
CA ALA A 132 5.12 -29.74 -10.16
C ALA A 132 4.03 -30.40 -11.03
N ASP A 133 2.95 -29.68 -11.35
CA ASP A 133 1.88 -30.17 -12.21
C ASP A 133 2.38 -30.53 -13.61
N ARG A 134 3.25 -29.69 -14.18
CA ARG A 134 3.90 -30.00 -15.48
C ARG A 134 4.77 -31.24 -15.41
N LEU A 135 5.53 -31.44 -14.32
CA LEU A 135 6.38 -32.61 -14.16
C LEU A 135 5.55 -33.90 -14.01
N ILE A 136 4.48 -33.86 -13.21
CA ILE A 136 3.54 -34.98 -13.05
C ILE A 136 2.84 -35.29 -14.37
N ALA A 137 2.38 -34.28 -15.10
CA ALA A 137 1.74 -34.47 -16.40
C ALA A 137 2.71 -35.10 -17.43
N ARG A 138 3.99 -34.70 -17.42
CA ARG A 138 5.03 -35.28 -18.29
C ARG A 138 5.35 -36.73 -17.94
N SER A 139 5.48 -37.07 -16.66
CA SER A 139 5.79 -38.44 -16.22
C SER A 139 4.64 -39.41 -16.56
N ASN A 140 3.39 -38.97 -16.42
CA ASN A 140 2.21 -39.76 -16.79
C ASN A 140 2.11 -40.01 -18.30
N LYS A 141 2.58 -39.07 -19.14
CA LYS A 141 2.66 -39.29 -20.60
C LYS A 141 3.70 -40.33 -20.97
N LYS A 142 4.87 -40.35 -20.33
CA LYS A 142 5.95 -41.32 -20.59
C LYS A 142 5.61 -42.76 -20.16
N LYS A 143 4.75 -42.97 -19.17
CA LYS A 143 4.33 -44.31 -18.73
C LYS A 143 3.25 -44.95 -19.61
N ARG A 144 2.65 -44.17 -20.53
CA ARG A 144 1.56 -44.62 -21.41
C ARG A 144 2.03 -45.02 -22.81
N THR A 145 3.28 -44.72 -23.15
CA THR A 145 4.01 -45.17 -24.35
C THR A 145 4.88 -46.34 -23.99
#